data_AF-A0A7J4RU13-F1
#
_entry.id   AF-A0A7J4RU13-F1
#
_cell.length_a   1.000
_cell.length_b   1.000
_cell.length_c   1.000
_cell.angle_alpha   90.00
_cell.angle_beta   90.00
_cell.angle_gamma   90.00
#
_symmetry.space_group_name_H-M   'P 1'
#
loop_
_entity.id
_entity.type
_entity.pdbx_description
1 polymer ?
#
loop_
_entity_poly.entity_id
_entity_poly.type
_entity_poly.pdbx_seq_one_letter_code
_entity_poly.pdbx_strand_id
1 'polypeptide(L)'
;MGKDELMAEILPNGRGVWVPIDHGVTDFPCPGLVDLEATINALIALGANVIIAHKGVIDKFSHLCDGTATKMIAHLSASTRH
;
A
#
# COMPACT_ATOMS: atom_id res chain seq x y z
N MET A 1 11.87 -5.28 15.67
CA MET A 1 11.09 -6.16 14.79
C MET A 1 12.06 -6.87 13.85
N GLY A 2 12.09 -8.19 13.91
CA GLY A 2 12.88 -9.02 13.01
C GLY A 2 12.22 -9.15 11.62
N LYS A 3 12.97 -9.61 10.62
CA LYS A 3 12.42 -9.87 9.29
C LYS A 3 11.30 -10.92 9.35
N ASP A 4 11.46 -11.96 10.16
CA ASP A 4 10.48 -13.04 10.25
C ASP A 4 9.16 -12.59 10.89
N GLU A 5 9.23 -11.70 11.90
CA GLU A 5 8.05 -11.08 12.52
C GLU A 5 7.30 -10.22 11.49
N LEU A 6 8.01 -9.37 10.74
CA LEU A 6 7.40 -8.56 9.68
C LEU A 6 6.75 -9.45 8.61
N MET A 7 7.43 -10.53 8.20
CA MET A 7 6.92 -11.47 7.20
C MET A 7 5.66 -12.19 7.70
N ALA A 8 5.60 -12.57 8.97
CA ALA A 8 4.41 -13.17 9.56
C ALA A 8 3.22 -12.19 9.62
N GLU A 9 3.46 -10.89 9.81
CA GLU A 9 2.41 -9.86 9.78
C GLU A 9 1.84 -9.64 8.36
N ILE A 10 2.70 -9.55 7.34
CA ILE A 10 2.28 -9.24 5.96
C ILE A 10 1.88 -10.48 5.13
N LEU A 11 2.21 -11.68 5.60
CA LEU A 11 1.85 -12.97 5.01
C LEU A 11 1.32 -13.93 6.10
N PRO A 12 0.15 -13.67 6.69
CA PRO A 12 -0.46 -14.58 7.66
C PRO A 12 -0.63 -15.97 7.05
N ASN A 13 -0.14 -17.00 7.76
CA ASN A 13 -0.09 -18.38 7.27
C ASN A 13 0.64 -18.56 5.92
N GLY A 14 1.60 -17.67 5.62
CA GLY A 14 2.38 -17.69 4.38
C GLY A 14 1.63 -17.17 3.15
N ARG A 15 0.50 -16.48 3.31
CA ARG A 15 -0.31 -15.93 2.21
C ARG A 15 -0.71 -14.48 2.50
N GLY A 16 -0.89 -13.67 1.46
CA GLY A 16 -1.39 -12.31 1.64
C GLY A 16 -1.96 -11.71 0.35
N VAL A 17 -2.88 -10.76 0.50
CA VAL A 17 -3.43 -9.92 -0.57
C VAL A 17 -2.69 -8.59 -0.55
N TRP A 18 -1.93 -8.34 -1.61
CA TRP A 18 -1.10 -7.14 -1.74
C TRP A 18 -1.62 -6.32 -2.92
N VAL A 19 -1.93 -5.05 -2.67
CA VAL A 19 -2.57 -4.18 -3.67
C VAL A 19 -1.61 -3.03 -4.02
N PRO A 20 -1.10 -2.97 -5.26
CA PRO A 20 -0.32 -1.84 -5.74
C PRO A 20 -1.19 -0.65 -6.13
N ILE A 21 -0.83 0.54 -5.66
CA ILE A 21 -1.45 1.85 -5.99
C ILE A 21 -0.42 2.89 -6.43
N ASP A 22 0.80 2.45 -6.69
CA ASP A 22 1.99 3.23 -7.04
C ASP A 22 1.95 3.84 -8.46
N HIS A 23 1.13 3.33 -9.36
CA HIS A 23 1.02 3.84 -10.74
C HIS A 23 0.41 5.26 -10.86
N GLY A 24 -0.24 5.77 -9.81
CA GLY A 24 -0.80 7.12 -9.80
C GLY A 24 0.21 8.26 -9.94
N VAL A 25 1.53 7.99 -9.93
CA VAL A 25 2.57 9.01 -10.15
C VAL A 25 2.84 9.23 -11.64
N THR A 26 2.65 8.22 -12.49
CA THR A 26 2.97 8.30 -13.93
C THR A 26 1.71 8.52 -14.78
N ASP A 27 0.59 7.89 -14.44
CA ASP A 27 -0.62 7.84 -15.28
C ASP A 27 -1.81 8.66 -14.73
N PHE A 28 -1.56 9.64 -13.85
CA PHE A 28 -2.65 10.38 -13.18
C PHE A 28 -3.50 11.22 -14.15
N PRO A 29 -4.85 11.23 -14.03
CA PRO A 29 -5.68 10.49 -13.07
C PRO A 29 -6.10 9.09 -13.54
N CYS A 30 -5.76 8.06 -12.76
CA CYS A 30 -6.29 6.71 -12.92
C CYS A 30 -7.65 6.57 -12.21
N PRO A 31 -8.68 5.97 -12.85
CA PRO A 31 -9.92 5.60 -12.17
C PRO A 31 -9.63 4.78 -10.91
N GLY A 32 -10.27 5.15 -9.79
CA GLY A 32 -10.03 4.51 -8.50
C GLY A 32 -8.78 4.97 -7.75
N LEU A 33 -7.97 5.90 -8.28
CA LEU A 33 -6.89 6.58 -7.54
C LEU A 33 -7.08 8.10 -7.47
N VAL A 34 -8.23 8.59 -7.91
CA VAL A 34 -8.61 10.02 -7.86
C VAL A 34 -8.71 10.49 -6.39
N ASP A 35 -9.27 9.65 -5.53
CA ASP A 35 -9.33 9.82 -4.08
C ASP A 35 -8.57 8.69 -3.40
N LEU A 36 -7.29 8.96 -3.12
CA LEU A 36 -6.39 7.99 -2.50
C LEU A 36 -6.81 7.63 -1.07
N GLU A 37 -7.34 8.59 -0.30
CA GLU A 37 -7.75 8.33 1.08
C GLU A 37 -8.95 7.39 1.13
N ALA A 38 -9.98 7.65 0.30
CA ALA A 38 -11.12 6.75 0.17
C ALA A 38 -10.70 5.34 -0.28
N THR A 39 -9.76 5.27 -1.24
CA THR A 39 -9.25 4.00 -1.75
C THR A 39 -8.48 3.22 -0.69
N ILE A 40 -7.59 3.87 0.05
CA ILE A 40 -6.82 3.25 1.14
C ILE A 40 -7.76 2.74 2.23
N ASN A 41 -8.73 3.55 2.66
CA ASN A 41 -9.73 3.13 3.65
C ASN A 41 -10.56 1.93 3.17
N ALA A 42 -10.93 1.90 1.90
CA ALA A 42 -11.62 0.74 1.32
C ALA A 42 -10.76 -0.52 1.33
N LEU A 43 -9.46 -0.42 0.96
CA LEU A 43 -8.53 -1.54 0.99
C LEU A 43 -8.31 -2.09 2.40
N ILE A 44 -8.21 -1.21 3.40
CA ILE A 44 -8.14 -1.58 4.82
C ILE A 44 -9.42 -2.32 5.23
N ALA A 45 -10.60 -1.76 4.92
CA ALA A 45 -11.88 -2.37 5.25
C ALA A 45 -12.11 -3.74 4.60
N LEU A 46 -11.56 -3.95 3.40
CA LEU A 46 -11.60 -5.22 2.68
C LEU A 46 -10.53 -6.22 3.13
N GLY A 47 -9.64 -5.84 4.06
CA GLY A 47 -8.65 -6.72 4.65
C GLY A 47 -7.41 -6.96 3.78
N ALA A 48 -7.01 -5.99 2.95
CA ALA A 48 -5.72 -6.06 2.27
C ALA A 48 -4.58 -6.16 3.30
N ASN A 49 -3.63 -7.06 3.10
CA ASN A 49 -2.48 -7.21 4.00
C ASN A 49 -1.45 -6.12 3.76
N VAL A 50 -1.21 -5.80 2.48
CA VAL A 50 -0.21 -4.81 2.08
C VAL A 50 -0.77 -3.89 1.00
N ILE A 51 -0.51 -2.60 1.16
CA ILE A 51 -0.65 -1.59 0.11
C ILE A 51 0.77 -1.22 -0.36
N ILE A 52 1.03 -1.34 -1.67
CA ILE A 52 2.31 -0.94 -2.26
C ILE A 52 2.15 0.44 -2.87
N ALA A 53 2.96 1.40 -2.44
CA ALA A 53 2.86 2.78 -2.88
C ALA A 53 4.22 3.49 -2.96
N HIS A 54 4.30 4.59 -3.70
CA HIS A 54 5.47 5.45 -3.70
C HIS A 54 5.61 6.24 -2.38
N LYS A 55 6.84 6.66 -2.07
CA LYS A 55 7.18 7.37 -0.82
C LYS A 55 6.22 8.53 -0.49
N GLY A 56 5.87 9.38 -1.46
CA GLY A 56 4.98 10.52 -1.20
C GLY A 56 3.57 10.13 -0.75
N VAL A 57 3.04 9.00 -1.22
CA VAL A 57 1.74 8.46 -0.77
C VAL A 57 1.89 7.91 0.66
N ILE A 58 2.98 7.19 0.94
CA ILE A 58 3.24 6.62 2.27
C ILE A 58 3.42 7.73 3.31
N ASP A 59 4.25 8.73 3.01
CA ASP A 59 4.51 9.86 3.90
C ASP A 59 3.20 10.62 4.23
N LYS A 60 2.27 10.68 3.26
CA LYS A 60 0.99 11.38 3.43
C LYS A 60 -0.08 10.54 4.13
N PHE A 61 -0.19 9.23 3.83
CA PHE A 61 -1.36 8.42 4.17
C PHE A 61 -1.09 7.20 5.06
N SER A 62 0.16 6.92 5.44
CA SER A 62 0.50 5.77 6.29
C SER A 62 -0.28 5.74 7.62
N HIS A 63 -0.58 6.90 8.18
CA HIS A 63 -1.39 7.04 9.41
C HIS A 63 -2.78 6.38 9.32
N LEU A 64 -3.33 6.21 8.11
CA LEU A 64 -4.61 5.51 7.92
C LEU A 64 -4.53 4.02 8.29
N CYS A 65 -3.34 3.42 8.21
CA CYS A 65 -3.11 2.02 8.58
C CYS A 65 -2.86 1.83 10.07
N ASP A 66 -2.72 2.90 10.86
CA ASP A 66 -2.41 2.80 12.29
C ASP A 66 -3.53 2.07 13.05
N GLY A 67 -3.15 1.06 13.84
CA GLY A 67 -4.10 0.21 14.56
C GLY A 67 -4.81 -0.83 13.70
N THR A 68 -4.48 -0.94 12.41
CA THR A 68 -5.03 -1.95 11.49
C THR A 68 -4.04 -3.10 11.25
N ALA A 69 -4.52 -4.18 10.64
CA ALA A 69 -3.67 -5.28 10.18
C ALA A 69 -2.99 -4.99 8.82
N THR A 70 -3.37 -3.91 8.14
CA THR A 70 -2.82 -3.52 6.84
C THR A 70 -1.50 -2.78 7.02
N LYS A 71 -0.50 -3.08 6.20
CA LYS A 71 0.79 -2.37 6.17
C LYS A 71 1.01 -1.68 4.84
N MET A 72 1.78 -0.60 4.84
CA MET A 72 2.28 0.01 3.60
C MET A 72 3.72 -0.38 3.33
N ILE A 73 4.03 -0.73 2.08
CA ILE A 73 5.40 -1.00 1.61
C ILE A 73 5.75 -0.03 0.49
N ALA A 74 6.94 0.58 0.62
CA ALA A 74 7.44 1.51 -0.38
C ALA A 74 7.92 0.78 -1.64
N HIS A 75 7.37 1.17 -2.79
CA HIS A 75 8.02 0.92 -4.06
C HIS A 75 9.17 1.94 -4.22
N LEU A 76 10.42 1.47 -4.09
CA LEU A 76 11.61 2.33 -4.12
C LEU A 76 12.20 2.53 -5.53
N SER A 77 11.87 1.65 -6.47
CA SER A 77 12.24 1.78 -7.88
C SER A 77 11.18 2.57 -8.66
N ALA A 78 11.54 3.72 -9.22
CA ALA A 78 10.67 4.42 -10.16
C ALA A 78 11.25 4.28 -11.57
N SER A 79 10.56 3.56 -12.46
CA SER A 79 10.81 3.60 -13.90
C SER A 79 9.69 4.42 -14.53
N THR A 80 10.00 5.64 -14.97
CA THR A 80 9.07 6.45 -15.75
C THR A 80 9.19 6.03 -17.22
N ARG A 81 8.06 5.77 -17.87
CA ARG A 81 8.05 5.63 -19.33
C ARG A 81 8.36 7.00 -19.94
N HIS A 82 9.36 7.06 -20.81
CA HIS A 82 9.68 8.21 -21.67
C HIS A 82 9.10 8.01 -23.06
#